data_AF-A0A1L6JDD6-F1
#
_entry.id   AF-A0A1L6JDD6-F1
#
_cell.length_a   1.000
_cell.length_b   1.000
_cell.length_c   1.000
_cell.angle_alpha   90.00
_cell.angle_beta   90.00
_cell.angle_gamma   90.00
#
_symmetry.space_group_name_H-M   'P 1'
#
loop_
_entity.id
_entity.type
_entity.pdbx_description
1 polymer ?
#
loop_
_entity_poly.entity_id
_entity_poly.type
_entity_poly.pdbx_seq_one_letter_code
_entity_poly.pdbx_strand_id
1 'polypeptide(L)'
;MQPPFHRLAEFVSLTSQDMDVMNGWLAGYRKVSRLRTLRREGDPVTGVYFLLEGWVCSSLMLRNGRRQIAKVHLPGDMLGIPSLVLPTAGETLEAVTDIKVSLIPAAAIGELFEHRPRLAIGLFLNAQMEHVALTQKLSWVGAGNAMERMSAFLLDLFARLDAGRLTEGGRFDFPLTQPQLGELLGLTAVHVNRTLKRLDQTGFIVRGRGWLRIADLAGLQSLAPNLPPRFSGPAAWSRLGGQPAAQILTWP
;
A
#
# COMPACT_ATOMS: atom_id res chain seq x y z
N MET A 1 11.19 16.69 -2.94
CA MET A 1 10.26 15.81 -2.20
C MET A 1 11.11 14.73 -1.57
N GLN A 2 11.00 14.49 -0.26
CA GLN A 2 11.72 13.37 0.35
C GLN A 2 11.13 12.06 -0.18
N PRO A 3 11.97 11.06 -0.52
CA PRO A 3 11.52 9.77 -1.02
C PRO A 3 10.73 9.00 0.05
N PRO A 4 9.64 8.29 -0.30
CA PRO A 4 8.72 7.69 0.69
C PRO A 4 9.26 6.37 1.26
N PHE A 5 10.41 6.39 1.91
CA PHE A 5 11.07 5.19 2.45
C PHE A 5 10.48 4.65 3.76
N HIS A 6 9.46 5.30 4.31
CA HIS A 6 8.83 4.94 5.58
C HIS A 6 8.45 3.45 5.67
N ARG A 7 7.93 2.84 4.58
CA ARG A 7 7.52 1.42 4.55
C ARG A 7 8.66 0.41 4.73
N LEU A 8 9.90 0.79 4.37
CA LEU A 8 11.09 -0.05 4.54
C LEU A 8 11.81 0.28 5.85
N ALA A 9 11.88 1.57 6.19
CA ALA A 9 12.46 2.07 7.44
C ALA A 9 11.63 1.67 8.68
N GLU A 10 10.36 1.30 8.50
CA GLU A 10 9.44 0.87 9.56
C GLU A 10 9.88 -0.45 10.24
N PHE A 11 10.58 -1.32 9.52
CA PHE A 11 10.97 -2.64 10.01
C PHE A 11 12.42 -2.72 10.48
N VAL A 12 13.29 -2.00 9.78
CA VAL A 12 14.74 -2.04 10.01
C VAL A 12 15.26 -0.62 10.13
N SER A 13 16.13 -0.39 11.11
CA SER A 13 16.91 0.85 11.13
C SER A 13 17.85 0.85 9.94
N LEU A 14 17.90 1.92 9.14
CA LEU A 14 18.74 2.01 7.92
C LEU A 14 20.09 2.68 8.23
N THR A 15 21.20 2.18 7.67
CA THR A 15 22.52 2.86 7.70
C THR A 15 22.66 3.76 6.49
N SER A 16 23.70 4.60 6.48
CA SER A 16 24.13 5.35 5.31
C SER A 16 24.24 4.48 4.05
N GLN A 17 24.91 3.33 4.14
CA GLN A 17 25.07 2.42 2.98
C GLN A 17 23.74 1.88 2.45
N ASP A 18 22.75 1.65 3.32
CA ASP A 18 21.41 1.21 2.91
C ASP A 18 20.64 2.36 2.27
N MET A 19 20.76 3.56 2.83
CA MET A 19 20.21 4.77 2.25
C MET A 19 20.80 5.07 0.87
N ASP A 20 22.09 4.81 0.64
CA ASP A 20 22.73 5.00 -0.67
C ASP A 20 22.11 4.09 -1.74
N VAL A 21 21.85 2.82 -1.40
CA VAL A 21 21.17 1.88 -2.31
C VAL A 21 19.75 2.34 -2.61
N MET A 22 19.00 2.71 -1.57
CA MET A 22 17.63 3.17 -1.71
C MET A 22 17.56 4.49 -2.51
N ASN A 23 18.51 5.39 -2.31
CA ASN A 23 18.68 6.61 -3.10
C ASN A 23 19.01 6.31 -4.56
N GLY A 24 19.77 5.25 -4.82
CA GLY A 24 20.00 4.74 -6.17
C GLY A 24 18.70 4.41 -6.92
N TRP A 25 17.67 3.91 -6.22
CA TRP A 25 16.36 3.67 -6.83
C TRP A 25 15.67 4.97 -7.26
N LEU A 26 16.03 6.13 -6.73
CA LEU A 26 15.43 7.41 -7.08
C LEU A 26 15.97 7.99 -8.39
N ALA A 27 17.16 7.57 -8.82
CA ALA A 27 17.85 8.16 -9.97
C ALA A 27 17.19 7.86 -11.32
N GLY A 28 16.38 6.80 -11.41
CA GLY A 28 15.78 6.29 -12.66
C GLY A 28 14.26 6.11 -12.62
N TYR A 29 13.52 7.12 -12.14
CA TYR A 29 12.06 7.03 -12.10
C TYR A 29 11.41 7.29 -13.46
N ARG A 30 10.27 6.65 -13.70
CA ARG A 30 9.36 6.91 -14.83
C ARG A 30 8.09 7.59 -14.36
N LYS A 31 7.55 8.48 -15.19
CA LYS A 31 6.21 9.06 -15.02
C LYS A 31 5.21 8.23 -15.81
N VAL A 32 4.08 7.90 -15.18
CA VAL A 32 2.97 7.21 -15.84
C VAL A 32 1.70 8.00 -15.55
N SER A 33 0.97 8.37 -16.60
CA SER A 33 -0.25 9.16 -16.46
C SER A 33 -1.37 8.34 -15.83
N ARG A 34 -2.32 9.04 -15.20
CA ARG A 34 -3.56 8.49 -14.66
C ARG A 34 -4.25 7.57 -15.66
N LEU A 35 -4.79 6.45 -15.16
CA LEU A 35 -5.48 5.40 -15.91
C LEU A 35 -4.61 4.66 -16.94
N ARG A 36 -3.29 4.85 -16.93
CA ARG A 36 -2.38 4.05 -17.76
C ARG A 36 -1.86 2.85 -16.99
N THR A 37 -1.73 1.75 -17.73
CA THR A 37 -1.16 0.50 -17.21
C THR A 37 0.35 0.60 -17.08
N LEU A 38 0.85 0.23 -15.90
CA LEU A 38 2.27 0.17 -15.57
C LEU A 38 2.91 -1.16 -16.00
N ARG A 39 2.16 -2.26 -15.80
CA ARG A 39 2.50 -3.64 -16.18
C ARG A 39 1.19 -4.43 -16.24
N ARG A 40 1.00 -5.29 -17.24
CA ARG A 40 -0.16 -6.16 -17.37
C ARG A 40 0.10 -7.52 -16.73
N GLU A 41 -0.98 -8.16 -16.30
CA GLU A 41 -0.99 -9.59 -16.02
C GLU A 41 -0.52 -10.35 -17.28
N GLY A 42 0.37 -11.32 -17.11
CA GLY A 42 0.99 -12.07 -18.20
C GLY A 42 2.26 -11.46 -18.80
N ASP A 43 2.59 -10.20 -18.50
CA ASP A 43 3.86 -9.59 -18.95
C ASP A 43 5.07 -10.28 -18.27
N PRO A 44 6.26 -10.30 -18.90
CA PRO A 44 7.49 -10.77 -18.27
C PRO A 44 7.82 -10.00 -16.97
N VAL A 45 8.34 -10.72 -15.98
CA VAL A 45 8.77 -10.13 -14.70
C VAL A 45 10.25 -9.77 -14.78
N THR A 46 10.55 -8.53 -15.15
CA THR A 46 11.94 -8.01 -15.22
C THR A 46 12.43 -7.42 -13.89
N GLY A 47 11.53 -7.25 -12.93
CA GLY A 47 11.80 -6.61 -11.65
C GLY A 47 10.51 -6.20 -10.94
N VAL A 48 10.68 -5.35 -9.92
CA VAL A 48 9.61 -4.80 -9.11
C VAL A 48 9.64 -3.28 -9.16
N TYR A 49 8.59 -2.64 -8.68
CA TYR A 49 8.47 -1.19 -8.77
C TYR A 49 8.43 -0.56 -7.38
N PHE A 50 9.11 0.56 -7.20
CA PHE A 50 9.00 1.38 -5.99
C PHE A 50 8.19 2.63 -6.30
N LEU A 51 7.02 2.79 -5.65
CA LEU A 51 6.10 3.89 -5.90
C LEU A 51 6.57 5.14 -5.16
N LEU A 52 6.93 6.19 -5.89
CA LEU A 52 7.44 7.45 -5.34
C LEU A 52 6.32 8.45 -5.09
N GLU A 53 5.39 8.56 -6.03
CA GLU A 53 4.27 9.50 -5.97
C GLU A 53 3.04 8.89 -6.63
N GLY A 54 1.87 9.31 -6.15
CA GLY A 54 0.58 8.90 -6.70
C GLY A 54 0.10 7.54 -6.20
N TRP A 55 -0.99 7.07 -6.80
CA TRP A 55 -1.73 5.88 -6.36
C TRP A 55 -1.75 4.86 -7.49
N VAL A 56 -1.53 3.59 -7.18
CA VAL A 56 -1.64 2.47 -8.12
C VAL A 56 -2.66 1.48 -7.58
N CYS A 57 -3.40 0.82 -8.46
CA CYS A 57 -4.19 -0.33 -8.09
C CYS A 57 -3.60 -1.58 -8.72
N SER A 58 -3.65 -2.70 -7.99
CA SER A 58 -3.44 -4.01 -8.59
C SER A 58 -4.76 -4.75 -8.77
N SER A 59 -4.92 -5.36 -9.93
CA SER A 59 -6.15 -6.05 -10.32
C SER A 59 -5.86 -7.34 -11.05
N LEU A 60 -6.78 -8.29 -10.90
CA LEU A 60 -6.77 -9.58 -11.58
C LEU A 60 -7.88 -9.58 -12.65
N MET A 61 -7.62 -10.28 -13.76
CA MET A 61 -8.66 -10.57 -14.74
C MET A 61 -9.30 -11.93 -14.45
N LEU A 62 -10.61 -11.95 -14.27
CA LEU A 62 -11.37 -13.20 -14.10
C LEU A 62 -11.62 -13.84 -15.47
N ARG A 63 -11.80 -15.16 -15.50
CA ARG A 63 -12.08 -15.92 -16.74
C ARG A 63 -13.28 -15.41 -17.54
N ASN A 64 -14.23 -14.76 -16.88
CA ASN A 64 -15.40 -14.15 -17.52
C ASN A 64 -15.16 -12.71 -18.00
N GLY A 65 -13.90 -12.27 -18.08
CA GLY A 65 -13.50 -10.94 -18.55
C GLY A 65 -13.75 -9.81 -17.55
N ARG A 66 -14.23 -10.12 -16.34
CA ARG A 66 -14.38 -9.10 -15.29
C ARG A 66 -13.05 -8.84 -14.62
N ARG A 67 -12.72 -7.57 -14.47
CA ARG A 67 -11.62 -7.11 -13.63
C ARG A 67 -12.05 -7.10 -12.16
N GLN A 68 -11.10 -7.39 -11.28
CA GLN A 68 -11.26 -7.29 -9.85
C GLN A 68 -10.03 -6.60 -9.25
N ILE A 69 -10.20 -5.37 -8.75
CA ILE A 69 -9.15 -4.71 -7.97
C ILE A 69 -8.94 -5.45 -6.64
N ALA A 70 -7.70 -5.91 -6.42
CA ALA A 70 -7.29 -6.60 -5.21
C ALA A 70 -6.70 -5.63 -4.18
N LYS A 71 -5.92 -4.63 -4.60
CA LYS A 71 -5.21 -3.73 -3.68
C LYS A 71 -5.04 -2.32 -4.26
N VAL A 72 -4.98 -1.34 -3.37
CA VAL A 72 -4.49 0.02 -3.64
C VAL A 72 -3.10 0.15 -3.01
N HIS A 73 -2.16 0.65 -3.80
CA HIS A 73 -0.78 0.92 -3.43
C HIS A 73 -0.57 2.43 -3.35
N LEU A 74 0.19 2.84 -2.34
CA LEU A 74 0.48 4.22 -1.97
C LEU A 74 1.98 4.50 -2.08
N PRO A 75 2.40 5.78 -2.09
CA PRO A 75 3.83 6.11 -2.07
C PRO A 75 4.56 5.35 -0.96
N GLY A 76 5.70 4.75 -1.30
CA GLY A 76 6.49 3.88 -0.42
C GLY A 76 6.22 2.39 -0.58
N ASP A 77 5.15 1.99 -1.25
CA ASP A 77 4.88 0.58 -1.52
C ASP A 77 5.78 0.02 -2.62
N MET A 78 6.16 -1.25 -2.46
CA MET A 78 6.77 -2.05 -3.51
C MET A 78 5.70 -2.82 -4.29
N LEU A 79 5.64 -2.59 -5.59
CA LEU A 79 4.63 -3.15 -6.49
C LEU A 79 5.20 -4.36 -7.23
N GLY A 80 4.39 -5.40 -7.39
CA GLY A 80 4.74 -6.56 -8.19
C GLY A 80 5.67 -7.58 -7.51
N ILE A 81 5.99 -7.40 -6.23
CA ILE A 81 6.78 -8.37 -5.42
C ILE A 81 6.23 -9.79 -5.51
N PRO A 82 4.90 -10.05 -5.34
CA PRO A 82 4.37 -11.41 -5.44
C PRO A 82 4.57 -12.05 -6.82
N SER A 83 4.79 -11.26 -7.87
CA SER A 83 5.06 -11.82 -9.20
C SER A 83 6.46 -12.38 -9.36
N LEU A 84 7.40 -12.11 -8.45
CA LEU A 84 8.77 -12.63 -8.53
C LEU A 84 8.84 -14.17 -8.46
N VAL A 85 7.81 -14.83 -7.91
CA VAL A 85 7.74 -16.30 -7.84
C VAL A 85 7.11 -16.94 -9.09
N LEU A 86 6.67 -16.12 -10.04
CA LEU A 86 5.95 -16.55 -11.25
C LEU A 86 6.78 -16.25 -12.51
N PRO A 87 6.62 -17.05 -13.58
CA PRO A 87 7.30 -16.79 -14.85
C PRO A 87 6.80 -15.49 -15.52
N THR A 88 5.55 -15.11 -15.25
CA THR A 88 4.92 -13.88 -15.75
C THR A 88 4.15 -13.18 -14.63
N ALA A 89 3.84 -11.90 -14.83
CA ALA A 89 3.16 -11.09 -13.83
C ALA A 89 1.77 -11.68 -13.48
N GLY A 90 1.52 -11.92 -12.19
CA GLY A 90 0.24 -12.44 -11.70
C GLY A 90 -0.84 -11.39 -11.48
N GLU A 91 -0.54 -10.11 -11.76
CA GLU A 91 -1.47 -9.00 -11.58
C GLU A 91 -1.21 -7.89 -12.60
N THR A 92 -2.26 -7.14 -12.93
CA THR A 92 -2.14 -5.87 -13.67
C THR A 92 -1.97 -4.72 -12.68
N LEU A 93 -0.97 -3.88 -12.90
CA LEU A 93 -0.71 -2.65 -12.16
C LEU A 93 -1.17 -1.44 -12.98
N GLU A 94 -2.09 -0.63 -12.46
CA GLU A 94 -2.66 0.52 -13.16
C GLU A 94 -2.65 1.78 -12.29
N ALA A 95 -2.22 2.89 -12.89
CA ALA A 95 -2.17 4.19 -12.25
C ALA A 95 -3.59 4.73 -11.96
N VAL A 96 -3.90 5.02 -10.71
CA VAL A 96 -5.15 5.68 -10.28
C VAL A 96 -5.03 7.20 -10.39
N THR A 97 -3.83 7.74 -10.15
CA THR A 97 -3.45 9.14 -10.39
C THR A 97 -2.27 9.17 -11.36
N ASP A 98 -1.78 10.36 -11.72
CA ASP A 98 -0.42 10.43 -12.26
C ASP A 98 0.55 9.89 -11.20
N ILE A 99 1.51 9.07 -11.61
CA ILE A 99 2.47 8.43 -10.70
C ILE A 99 3.91 8.68 -11.13
N LYS A 100 4.80 8.67 -10.13
CA LYS A 100 6.24 8.50 -10.32
C LYS A 100 6.64 7.18 -9.69
N VAL A 101 7.39 6.38 -10.43
CA VAL A 101 7.72 5.01 -10.01
C VAL A 101 9.07 4.60 -10.54
N SER A 102 9.86 3.91 -9.73
CA SER A 102 11.17 3.39 -10.13
C SER A 102 11.10 1.89 -10.38
N LEU A 103 11.75 1.41 -11.43
CA LEU A 103 11.95 -0.02 -11.65
C LEU A 103 13.20 -0.46 -10.90
N ILE A 104 13.06 -1.47 -10.05
CA ILE A 104 14.16 -2.17 -9.40
C ILE A 104 14.31 -3.52 -10.11
N PRO A 105 15.41 -3.73 -10.86
CA PRO A 105 15.63 -4.98 -11.59
C PRO A 105 15.60 -6.21 -10.66
N ALA A 106 15.13 -7.34 -11.16
CA ALA A 106 15.09 -8.59 -10.37
C ALA A 106 16.49 -9.00 -9.87
N ALA A 107 17.53 -8.78 -10.67
CA ALA A 107 18.92 -9.03 -10.28
C ALA A 107 19.33 -8.18 -9.06
N ALA A 108 18.94 -6.90 -9.02
CA ALA A 108 19.22 -6.03 -7.88
C ALA A 108 18.50 -6.50 -6.61
N ILE A 109 17.31 -7.11 -6.73
CA ILE A 109 16.66 -7.76 -5.57
C ILE A 109 17.48 -8.95 -5.08
N GLY A 110 17.97 -9.81 -5.99
CA GLY A 110 18.88 -10.92 -5.63
C GLY A 110 20.14 -10.44 -4.91
N GLU A 111 20.79 -9.39 -5.44
CA GLU A 111 21.98 -8.79 -4.83
C GLU A 111 21.72 -8.25 -3.42
N LEU A 112 20.52 -7.72 -3.14
CA LEU A 112 20.16 -7.29 -1.78
C LEU A 112 20.19 -8.47 -0.79
N PHE A 113 19.68 -9.64 -1.18
CA PHE A 113 19.67 -10.83 -0.31
C PHE A 113 21.08 -11.36 -0.05
N GLU A 114 21.97 -11.26 -1.02
CA GLU A 114 23.36 -11.75 -0.89
C GLU A 114 24.26 -10.78 -0.12
N HIS A 115 24.16 -9.48 -0.42
CA HIS A 115 25.14 -8.49 0.02
C HIS A 115 24.61 -7.52 1.07
N ARG A 116 23.28 -7.38 1.20
CA ARG A 116 22.62 -6.38 2.06
C ARG A 116 21.53 -7.02 2.94
N PRO A 117 21.89 -7.96 3.83
CA PRO A 117 20.92 -8.78 4.57
C PRO A 117 19.93 -7.97 5.39
N ARG A 118 20.31 -6.80 5.92
CA ARG A 118 19.38 -5.94 6.66
C ARG A 118 18.29 -5.33 5.76
N LEU A 119 18.63 -4.85 4.56
CA LEU A 119 17.62 -4.40 3.59
C LEU A 119 16.76 -5.55 3.11
N ALA A 120 17.36 -6.72 2.87
CA ALA A 120 16.63 -7.92 2.49
C ALA A 120 15.60 -8.33 3.55
N ILE A 121 15.94 -8.20 4.83
CA ILE A 121 15.02 -8.47 5.93
C ILE A 121 13.94 -7.39 6.03
N GLY A 122 14.27 -6.12 5.81
CA GLY A 122 13.26 -5.05 5.67
C GLY A 122 12.26 -5.35 4.56
N LEU A 123 12.75 -5.79 3.40
CA LEU A 123 11.93 -6.21 2.26
C LEU A 123 11.04 -7.42 2.60
N PHE A 124 11.62 -8.44 3.24
CA PHE A 124 10.88 -9.63 3.66
C PHE A 124 9.77 -9.28 4.66
N LEU A 125 10.08 -8.50 5.70
CA LEU A 125 9.11 -8.08 6.70
C LEU A 125 8.01 -7.20 6.10
N ASN A 126 8.35 -6.34 5.14
CA ASN A 126 7.37 -5.59 4.36
C ASN A 126 6.42 -6.53 3.61
N ALA A 127 6.95 -7.53 2.90
CA ALA A 127 6.12 -8.53 2.21
C ALA A 127 5.23 -9.35 3.17
N GLN A 128 5.71 -9.68 4.37
CA GLN A 128 4.90 -10.35 5.39
C GLN A 128 3.79 -9.47 5.93
N MET A 129 4.05 -8.17 6.11
CA MET A 129 2.99 -7.23 6.49
C MET A 129 1.91 -7.15 5.41
N GLU A 130 2.30 -7.14 4.13
CA GLU A 130 1.35 -7.16 3.02
C GLU A 130 0.50 -8.43 3.02
N HIS A 131 1.08 -9.58 3.36
CA HIS A 131 0.34 -10.82 3.56
C HIS A 131 -0.66 -10.73 4.74
N VAL A 132 -0.25 -10.14 5.88
CA VAL A 132 -1.17 -9.92 7.01
C VAL A 132 -2.32 -8.98 6.62
N ALA A 133 -2.04 -7.87 5.95
CA ALA A 133 -3.07 -6.94 5.48
C ALA A 133 -4.05 -7.63 4.50
N LEU A 134 -3.55 -8.49 3.61
CA LEU A 134 -4.38 -9.26 2.67
C LEU A 134 -5.28 -10.27 3.39
N THR A 135 -4.78 -10.98 4.39
CA THR A 135 -5.57 -11.97 5.15
C THR A 135 -6.65 -11.29 6.00
N GLN A 136 -6.35 -10.15 6.62
CA GLN A 136 -7.37 -9.32 7.29
C GLN A 136 -8.41 -8.81 6.30
N LYS A 137 -7.98 -8.37 5.11
CA LYS A 137 -8.89 -7.99 4.03
C LYS A 137 -9.85 -9.10 3.66
N LEU A 138 -9.34 -10.31 3.46
CA LEU A 138 -10.17 -11.47 3.15
C LEU A 138 -11.22 -11.73 4.24
N SER A 139 -10.85 -11.59 5.51
CA SER A 139 -11.78 -11.75 6.65
C SER A 139 -12.97 -10.79 6.57
N TRP A 140 -12.73 -9.48 6.43
CA TRP A 140 -13.84 -8.52 6.42
C TRP A 140 -14.61 -8.48 5.09
N VAL A 141 -13.98 -8.81 3.95
CA VAL A 141 -14.73 -9.01 2.70
C VAL A 141 -15.65 -10.24 2.81
N GLY A 142 -15.19 -11.31 3.46
CA GLY A 142 -15.96 -12.56 3.60
C GLY A 142 -17.10 -12.48 4.61
N ALA A 143 -16.89 -11.81 5.75
CA ALA A 143 -17.82 -11.83 6.88
C ALA A 143 -18.47 -10.48 7.21
N GLY A 144 -17.85 -9.37 6.80
CA GLY A 144 -18.31 -8.04 7.20
C GLY A 144 -19.48 -7.52 6.37
N ASN A 145 -20.31 -6.66 6.94
CA ASN A 145 -21.31 -5.87 6.24
C ASN A 145 -20.68 -4.64 5.52
N ALA A 146 -21.46 -3.92 4.72
CA ALA A 146 -20.92 -2.82 3.91
C ALA A 146 -20.27 -1.69 4.73
N MET A 147 -20.79 -1.37 5.93
CA MET A 147 -20.22 -0.34 6.82
C MET A 147 -18.91 -0.82 7.43
N GLU A 148 -18.87 -2.06 7.92
CA GLU A 148 -17.69 -2.72 8.46
C GLU A 148 -16.54 -2.75 7.44
N ARG A 149 -16.82 -3.20 6.21
CA ARG A 149 -15.84 -3.25 5.12
C ARG A 149 -15.28 -1.88 4.76
N MET A 150 -16.16 -0.90 4.60
CA MET A 150 -15.76 0.48 4.26
C MET A 150 -14.95 1.09 5.40
N SER A 151 -15.36 0.89 6.65
CA SER A 151 -14.65 1.45 7.81
C SER A 151 -13.25 0.85 7.95
N ALA A 152 -13.12 -0.49 7.84
CA ALA A 152 -11.82 -1.15 7.84
C ALA A 152 -10.92 -0.66 6.71
N PHE A 153 -11.45 -0.52 5.50
CA PHE A 153 -10.70 0.00 4.35
C PHE A 153 -10.23 1.44 4.56
N LEU A 154 -11.09 2.33 5.05
CA LEU A 154 -10.73 3.72 5.30
C LEU A 154 -9.70 3.85 6.42
N LEU A 155 -9.78 3.01 7.46
CA LEU A 155 -8.78 2.98 8.53
C LEU A 155 -7.42 2.47 8.04
N ASP A 156 -7.38 1.41 7.23
CA ASP A 156 -6.14 0.92 6.61
C ASP A 156 -5.49 2.00 5.75
N LEU A 157 -6.29 2.63 4.90
CA LEU A 157 -5.83 3.67 4.00
C LEU A 157 -5.32 4.88 4.77
N PHE A 158 -6.04 5.33 5.80
CA PHE A 158 -5.61 6.42 6.66
C PHE A 158 -4.31 6.11 7.37
N ALA A 159 -4.18 4.93 8.00
CA ALA A 159 -2.97 4.55 8.72
C ALA A 159 -1.73 4.55 7.81
N ARG A 160 -1.88 4.05 6.57
CA ARG A 160 -0.78 4.02 5.58
C ARG A 160 -0.42 5.41 5.05
N LEU A 161 -1.42 6.27 4.80
CA LEU A 161 -1.18 7.66 4.40
C LEU A 161 -0.55 8.47 5.52
N ASP A 162 -0.96 8.25 6.77
CA ASP A 162 -0.44 8.94 7.95
C ASP A 162 1.02 8.58 8.21
N ALA A 163 1.37 7.29 8.10
CA ALA A 163 2.77 6.83 8.16
C ALA A 163 3.65 7.47 7.07
N GLY A 164 3.07 7.75 5.90
CA GLY A 164 3.71 8.48 4.80
C GLY A 164 3.65 10.01 4.92
N ARG A 165 3.03 10.56 5.97
CA ARG A 165 2.78 12.00 6.18
C ARG A 165 2.00 12.66 5.04
N LEU A 166 1.04 11.91 4.51
CA LEU A 166 0.11 12.34 3.45
C LEU A 166 -1.28 12.66 4.01
N THR A 167 -1.34 12.95 5.31
CA THR A 167 -2.53 13.32 6.06
C THR A 167 -2.32 14.69 6.71
N GLU A 168 -3.40 15.47 6.82
CA GLU A 168 -3.40 16.74 7.54
C GLU A 168 -4.71 16.87 8.31
N GLY A 169 -4.67 16.92 9.64
CA GLY A 169 -5.90 17.03 10.46
C GLY A 169 -6.91 15.91 10.19
N GLY A 170 -6.43 14.68 9.93
CA GLY A 170 -7.28 13.53 9.57
C GLY A 170 -7.74 13.51 8.11
N ARG A 171 -7.41 14.53 7.31
CA ARG A 171 -7.77 14.67 5.90
C ARG A 171 -6.68 14.12 4.99
N PHE A 172 -7.09 13.50 3.89
CA PHE A 172 -6.19 13.00 2.85
C PHE A 172 -6.87 12.98 1.47
N ASP A 173 -6.07 12.89 0.42
CA ASP A 173 -6.55 12.74 -0.95
C ASP A 173 -7.24 11.39 -1.13
N PHE A 174 -8.39 11.38 -1.80
CA PHE A 174 -9.20 10.20 -2.03
C PHE A 174 -9.62 10.12 -3.50
N PRO A 175 -8.70 9.72 -4.41
CA PRO A 175 -8.93 9.74 -5.86
C PRO A 175 -9.73 8.54 -6.38
N LEU A 176 -10.13 7.62 -5.50
CA LEU A 176 -10.83 6.38 -5.84
C LEU A 176 -12.29 6.65 -6.20
N THR A 177 -12.72 6.05 -7.30
CA THR A 177 -14.11 6.12 -7.77
C THR A 177 -14.99 5.09 -7.07
N GLN A 178 -16.31 5.30 -7.08
CA GLN A 178 -17.26 4.35 -6.51
C GLN A 178 -17.20 2.96 -7.15
N PRO A 179 -17.02 2.81 -8.48
CA PRO A 179 -16.74 1.51 -9.10
C PRO A 179 -15.48 0.84 -8.55
N GLN A 180 -14.36 1.57 -8.43
CA GLN A 180 -13.11 1.01 -7.90
C GLN A 180 -13.25 0.55 -6.44
N LEU A 181 -13.96 1.33 -5.61
CA LEU A 181 -14.31 0.93 -4.24
C LEU A 181 -15.24 -0.29 -4.22
N GLY A 182 -16.15 -0.37 -5.18
CA GLY A 182 -17.05 -1.51 -5.35
C GLY A 182 -16.28 -2.80 -5.59
N GLU A 183 -15.34 -2.77 -6.54
CA GLU A 183 -14.40 -3.88 -6.75
C GLU A 183 -13.64 -4.18 -5.46
N LEU A 184 -12.94 -3.21 -4.87
CA LEU A 184 -12.09 -3.40 -3.68
C LEU A 184 -12.81 -4.05 -2.49
N LEU A 185 -14.10 -3.74 -2.29
CA LEU A 185 -14.89 -4.13 -1.12
C LEU A 185 -15.91 -5.24 -1.39
N GLY A 186 -16.05 -5.68 -2.64
CA GLY A 186 -17.11 -6.61 -3.04
C GLY A 186 -18.50 -6.00 -2.89
N LEU A 187 -18.64 -4.72 -3.24
CA LEU A 187 -19.89 -3.95 -3.18
C LEU A 187 -20.27 -3.42 -4.57
N THR A 188 -21.54 -3.13 -4.78
CA THR A 188 -21.95 -2.37 -5.98
C THR A 188 -21.61 -0.89 -5.79
N ALA A 189 -21.40 -0.14 -6.89
CA ALA A 189 -21.16 1.30 -6.80
C ALA A 189 -22.29 2.05 -6.06
N VAL A 190 -23.55 1.61 -6.24
CA VAL A 190 -24.71 2.14 -5.51
C VAL A 190 -24.61 1.85 -4.00
N HIS A 191 -24.21 0.64 -3.62
CA HIS A 191 -23.97 0.31 -2.21
C HIS A 191 -22.82 1.11 -1.62
N VAL A 192 -21.72 1.29 -2.35
CA VAL A 192 -20.62 2.18 -1.94
C VAL A 192 -21.12 3.60 -1.68
N ASN A 193 -21.90 4.16 -2.60
CA ASN A 193 -22.45 5.51 -2.45
C ASN A 193 -23.31 5.63 -1.18
N ARG A 194 -24.22 4.69 -0.96
CA ARG A 194 -25.09 4.65 0.22
C ARG A 194 -24.28 4.51 1.52
N THR A 195 -23.26 3.65 1.53
CA THR A 195 -22.39 3.46 2.69
C THR A 195 -21.59 4.71 3.02
N LEU A 196 -20.96 5.35 2.02
CA LEU A 196 -20.23 6.61 2.22
C LEU A 196 -21.16 7.72 2.72
N LYS A 197 -22.38 7.83 2.16
CA LYS A 197 -23.38 8.78 2.64
C LYS A 197 -23.78 8.52 4.08
N ARG A 198 -23.91 7.27 4.50
CA ARG A 198 -24.25 6.91 5.88
C ARG A 198 -23.12 7.27 6.84
N LEU A 199 -21.86 6.96 6.52
CA LEU A 199 -20.69 7.34 7.33
C LEU A 199 -20.54 8.85 7.48
N ASP A 200 -20.88 9.60 6.44
CA ASP A 200 -20.91 11.06 6.40
C ASP A 200 -22.03 11.61 7.32
N GLN A 201 -23.23 11.02 7.24
CA GLN A 201 -24.38 11.37 8.08
C GLN A 201 -24.19 11.05 9.57
N THR A 202 -23.43 10.01 9.91
CA THR A 202 -23.08 9.70 11.31
C THR A 202 -21.99 10.61 11.86
N GLY A 203 -21.37 11.44 11.02
CA GLY A 203 -20.25 12.31 11.40
C GLY A 203 -18.91 11.59 11.56
N PHE A 204 -18.81 10.31 11.15
CA PHE A 204 -17.56 9.55 11.25
C PHE A 204 -16.54 10.01 10.21
N ILE A 205 -17.01 10.41 9.03
CA ILE A 205 -16.19 11.00 7.99
C ILE A 205 -16.79 12.32 7.53
N VAL A 206 -15.95 13.15 6.92
CA VAL A 206 -16.37 14.28 6.09
C VAL A 206 -15.66 14.13 4.75
N ARG A 207 -16.34 14.40 3.64
CA ARG A 207 -15.77 14.21 2.31
C ARG A 207 -16.09 15.38 1.39
N GLY A 208 -15.17 15.64 0.47
CA GLY A 208 -15.35 16.64 -0.59
C GLY A 208 -14.90 16.10 -1.94
N ARG A 209 -14.71 17.00 -2.91
CA ARG A 209 -14.24 16.62 -4.25
C ARG A 209 -12.79 16.16 -4.18
N GLY A 210 -12.58 14.85 -4.30
CA GLY A 210 -11.24 14.23 -4.36
C GLY A 210 -10.52 14.09 -3.03
N TRP A 211 -11.18 14.34 -1.89
CA TRP A 211 -10.59 14.18 -0.56
C TRP A 211 -11.59 13.63 0.46
N LEU A 212 -11.07 12.99 1.50
CA LEU A 212 -11.83 12.48 2.64
C LEU A 212 -11.11 12.84 3.94
N ARG A 213 -11.86 13.08 5.02
CA ARG A 213 -11.37 13.31 6.37
C ARG A 213 -12.05 12.34 7.33
N ILE A 214 -11.25 11.65 8.15
CA ILE A 214 -11.78 10.93 9.31
C ILE A 214 -12.07 11.97 10.40
N ALA A 215 -13.35 12.15 10.73
CA ALA A 215 -13.79 13.15 11.70
C ALA A 215 -13.95 12.56 13.11
N ASP A 216 -14.32 11.28 13.20
CA ASP A 216 -14.34 10.51 14.44
C ASP A 216 -13.61 9.19 14.23
N LEU A 217 -12.34 9.15 14.62
CA LEU A 217 -11.51 7.96 14.50
C LEU A 217 -12.01 6.82 15.39
N ALA A 218 -12.45 7.13 16.61
CA ALA A 218 -12.90 6.12 17.57
C ALA A 218 -14.24 5.50 17.12
N GLY A 219 -15.17 6.33 16.66
CA GLY A 219 -16.43 5.89 16.06
C GLY A 219 -16.20 5.00 14.84
N LEU A 220 -15.31 5.38 13.92
CA LEU A 220 -14.98 4.57 12.76
C LEU A 220 -14.29 3.24 13.14
N GLN A 221 -13.42 3.25 14.16
CA GLN A 221 -12.80 2.04 14.71
C GLN A 221 -13.82 1.09 15.32
N SER A 222 -14.85 1.61 15.99
CA SER A 222 -15.91 0.78 16.59
C SER A 222 -16.74 0.00 15.57
N LEU A 223 -16.80 0.47 14.31
CA LEU A 223 -17.45 -0.23 13.21
C LEU A 223 -16.56 -1.25 12.52
N ALA A 224 -15.24 -1.13 12.61
CA ALA A 224 -14.35 -1.99 11.86
C ALA A 224 -14.27 -3.37 12.53
N PRO A 225 -14.47 -4.48 11.79
CA PRO A 225 -14.44 -5.82 12.37
C PRO A 225 -13.05 -6.18 12.90
N ASN A 226 -12.01 -5.59 12.30
CA ASN A 226 -10.63 -5.63 12.78
C ASN A 226 -9.98 -4.29 12.51
N LEU A 227 -9.07 -3.88 13.39
CA LEU A 227 -8.22 -2.71 13.16
C LEU A 227 -7.11 -3.03 12.16
N PRO A 228 -6.59 -2.03 11.44
CA PRO A 228 -5.39 -2.19 10.62
C PRO A 228 -4.29 -2.84 11.45
N PRO A 229 -3.47 -3.72 10.84
CA PRO A 229 -2.45 -4.42 11.57
C PRO A 229 -1.48 -3.38 12.14
N ARG A 230 -1.31 -3.38 13.47
CA ARG A 230 -0.37 -2.48 14.13
C ARG A 230 1.03 -3.05 14.02
N PHE A 231 1.94 -2.22 13.55
CA PHE A 231 3.33 -2.58 13.36
C PHE A 231 4.04 -2.72 14.71
N SER A 232 4.97 -3.67 14.80
CA SER A 232 5.85 -3.85 15.97
C SER A 232 7.03 -2.88 16.00
N GLY A 233 7.20 -2.05 14.96
CA GLY A 233 8.39 -1.22 14.75
C GLY A 233 9.68 -2.06 14.65
N PRO A 234 10.84 -1.50 15.03
CA PRO A 234 12.15 -2.19 14.99
C PRO A 234 12.20 -3.48 15.81
N ALA A 235 11.24 -3.71 16.72
CA ALA A 235 11.18 -4.93 17.50
C ALA A 235 11.02 -6.18 16.61
N ALA A 236 10.43 -6.06 15.42
CA ALA A 236 10.39 -7.14 14.45
C ALA A 236 11.80 -7.60 14.04
N TRP A 237 12.71 -6.65 13.78
CA TRP A 237 14.11 -6.92 13.47
C TRP A 237 14.85 -7.52 14.68
N SER A 238 14.64 -6.97 15.87
CA SER A 238 15.27 -7.48 17.09
C SER A 238 14.87 -8.93 17.41
N ARG A 239 13.62 -9.35 17.15
CA ARG A 239 13.18 -10.75 17.32
C ARG A 239 13.90 -11.73 16.39
N LEU A 240 14.41 -11.26 15.26
CA LEU A 240 15.18 -12.06 14.31
C LEU A 240 16.69 -12.08 14.64
N GLY A 241 17.09 -11.62 15.83
CA GLY A 241 18.49 -11.55 16.24
C GLY A 241 19.22 -10.29 15.72
N GLY A 242 18.49 -9.37 15.13
CA GLY A 242 19.02 -8.12 14.60
C GLY A 242 19.42 -7.11 15.66
N GLN A 243 20.64 -6.58 15.56
CA GLN A 243 21.05 -5.42 16.36
C GLN A 243 20.31 -4.16 15.85
N PRO A 244 19.69 -3.35 16.71
CA PRO A 244 19.17 -2.04 16.31
C PRO A 244 20.33 -1.18 15.79
N ALA A 245 20.10 -0.33 14.77
CA ALA A 245 21.21 0.49 14.28
C ALA A 245 21.67 1.48 15.36
N ALA A 246 22.98 1.67 15.46
CA ALA A 246 23.63 2.56 16.43
C ALA A 246 23.18 4.03 16.33
N GLN A 247 22.60 4.42 15.19
CA GLN A 247 21.87 5.67 15.01
C GLN A 247 20.56 5.33 14.31
N ILE A 248 19.45 5.50 15.04
CA ILE A 248 18.15 5.66 14.40
C ILE A 248 18.26 7.03 13.72
N LEU A 249 18.47 7.07 12.40
CA LEU A 249 18.14 8.26 11.63
C LEU A 249 16.63 8.41 11.77
N THR A 250 16.20 9.13 12.80
CA THR A 250 14.80 9.48 12.97
C THR A 250 14.44 10.29 11.74
N TRP A 251 13.51 9.75 10.97
CA TRP A 251 12.92 10.48 9.86
C TRP A 251 12.38 11.81 10.43
N PRO A 252 12.92 12.97 10.00
CA PRO A 252 12.53 14.27 10.55
C PRO A 252 11.06 14.50 10.26
#